data_AF-A0A653MXL8-F1
#
_entry.id   AF-A0A653MXL8-F1
#
_cell.length_a   1.000
_cell.length_b   1.000
_cell.length_c   1.000
_cell.angle_alpha   90.00
_cell.angle_beta   90.00
_cell.angle_gamma   90.00
#
_symmetry.space_group_name_H-M   'P 1'
#
loop_
_entity.id
_entity.type
_entity.pdbx_description
1 polymer ?
#
loop_
_entity_poly.entity_id
_entity_poly.type
_entity_poly.pdbx_seq_one_letter_code
_entity_poly.pdbx_strand_id
1 'polypeptide(L)'
;MSSEEAVDHDGRYWQTTLTLGFHLLSDRSADLARNGLEVVELPAASIGGLTRETAADLIRSGHVHALLGQDESLWLEVKREHYPVKQLRGKVRLAGVVAQFANSPGGGLVVVGLETRKVDGVDVIDAVTPQPPDPMTRRRYVKALKDHIFPPPEGLTIAVVHVDQPTPGVLVLVFIPDQPEQLRPSLVHGAIVDGEAQGAFISIYRRGDSEAVATSPAAIHSTLAAGRALLRRGQIPTSAKEESS
;
A
#
# COMPACT_ATOMS: atom_id res chain seq x y z
N MET A 1 56.68 -8.29 -30.57
CA MET A 1 55.21 -8.39 -30.72
C MET A 1 54.66 -8.11 -29.33
N SER A 2 54.33 -6.86 -29.01
CA SER A 2 52.98 -6.26 -29.20
C SER A 2 51.94 -7.04 -28.39
N SER A 3 51.16 -6.50 -27.45
CA SER A 3 50.91 -5.12 -27.00
C SER A 3 49.90 -5.23 -25.84
N GLU A 4 50.02 -4.35 -24.82
CA GLU A 4 48.97 -3.62 -24.05
C GLU A 4 47.77 -4.39 -23.43
N GLU A 5 47.20 -4.06 -22.28
CA GLU A 5 47.46 -3.13 -21.16
C GLU A 5 46.58 -3.60 -19.97
N ALA A 6 46.89 -3.12 -18.78
CA ALA A 6 46.36 -3.57 -17.50
C ALA A 6 44.95 -3.06 -17.16
N VAL A 7 44.11 -3.90 -16.52
CA VAL A 7 43.27 -3.55 -15.35
C VAL A 7 42.97 -4.85 -14.59
N ASP A 8 43.34 -4.96 -13.31
CA ASP A 8 42.64 -5.91 -12.43
C ASP A 8 42.30 -5.27 -11.08
N HIS A 9 41.05 -5.51 -10.71
CA HIS A 9 40.31 -5.01 -9.57
C HIS A 9 40.90 -5.55 -8.28
N ASP A 10 41.36 -4.67 -7.40
CA ASP A 10 41.76 -5.05 -6.03
C ASP A 10 40.49 -5.44 -5.25
N GLY A 11 40.07 -6.71 -5.40
CA GLY A 11 38.85 -7.36 -4.94
C GLY A 11 38.65 -7.37 -3.42
N ARG A 12 38.57 -6.18 -2.83
CA ARG A 12 38.33 -5.98 -1.40
C ARG A 12 36.83 -6.03 -1.13
N TYR A 13 36.34 -7.21 -0.76
CA TYR A 13 35.06 -7.32 -0.06
C TYR A 13 35.28 -7.01 1.42
N TRP A 14 34.46 -6.13 1.99
CA TRP A 14 34.41 -5.93 3.43
C TRP A 14 33.33 -6.84 4.01
N GLN A 15 33.74 -7.76 4.89
CA GLN A 15 32.83 -8.57 5.69
C GLN A 15 32.73 -7.95 7.08
N THR A 16 31.54 -7.49 7.46
CA THR A 16 31.22 -7.14 8.85
C THR A 16 30.49 -8.31 9.49
N THR A 17 31.04 -8.83 10.58
CA THR A 17 30.35 -9.79 11.44
C THR A 17 29.77 -9.02 12.61
N LEU A 18 28.45 -8.90 12.66
CA LEU A 18 27.75 -8.27 13.77
C LEU A 18 27.36 -9.37 14.77
N THR A 19 28.04 -9.41 15.93
CA THR A 19 27.68 -10.32 17.02
C THR A 19 26.77 -9.57 17.99
N LEU A 20 25.46 -9.84 17.92
CA LEU A 20 24.49 -9.31 18.87
C LEU A 20 24.39 -10.26 20.06
N GLY A 21 24.84 -9.79 21.24
CA GLY A 21 24.62 -10.48 22.50
C GLY A 21 23.34 -9.99 23.15
N PHE A 22 22.42 -10.91 23.49
CA PHE A 22 21.21 -10.57 24.23
C PHE A 22 21.20 -11.27 25.58
N HIS A 23 20.93 -10.53 26.65
CA HIS A 23 20.61 -11.10 27.95
C HIS A 23 19.10 -11.38 28.00
N LEU A 24 18.71 -12.62 27.71
CA LEU A 24 17.33 -13.08 27.88
C LEU A 24 17.05 -13.26 29.37
N LEU A 25 16.47 -12.24 29.99
CA LEU A 25 15.93 -12.31 31.35
C LEU A 25 14.41 -12.49 31.27
N SER A 26 13.92 -13.68 30.92
CA SER A 26 12.51 -14.04 31.18
C SER A 26 12.28 -15.55 31.17
N ASP A 27 11.55 -16.03 32.18
CA ASP A 27 11.07 -17.41 32.30
C ASP A 27 9.70 -17.64 31.61
N ARG A 28 9.19 -16.66 30.85
CA ARG A 28 7.88 -16.74 30.19
C ARG A 28 8.03 -16.85 28.67
N SER A 29 7.42 -17.90 28.11
CA SER A 29 7.38 -18.17 26.66
C SER A 29 6.78 -17.05 25.81
N ALA A 30 5.89 -16.23 26.37
CA ALA A 30 5.33 -15.05 25.69
C ALA A 30 6.36 -13.93 25.49
N ASP A 31 7.28 -13.76 26.44
CA ASP A 31 8.33 -12.74 26.35
C ASP A 31 9.43 -13.17 25.38
N LEU A 32 9.70 -14.49 25.29
CA LEU A 32 10.58 -15.06 24.28
C LEU A 32 10.04 -14.86 22.85
N ALA A 33 8.72 -14.93 22.64
CA ALA A 33 8.10 -14.66 21.34
C ALA A 33 8.16 -13.17 20.96
N ARG A 34 7.94 -12.27 21.95
CA ARG A 34 8.04 -10.82 21.77
C ARG A 34 9.47 -10.39 21.42
N ASN A 35 10.45 -10.87 22.17
CA ASN A 35 11.87 -10.55 21.95
C ASN A 35 12.43 -11.26 20.72
N GLY A 36 11.93 -12.45 20.38
CA GLY A 36 12.31 -13.18 19.16
C GLY A 36 11.82 -12.50 17.88
N LEU A 37 10.64 -11.85 17.90
CA LEU A 37 10.17 -11.01 16.79
C LEU A 37 11.09 -9.80 16.60
N GLU A 38 11.42 -9.05 17.66
CA GLU A 38 12.33 -7.90 17.58
C GLU A 38 13.67 -8.21 16.89
N VAL A 39 14.20 -9.43 17.10
CA VAL A 39 15.47 -9.89 16.51
C VAL A 39 15.36 -10.30 15.03
N VAL A 40 14.19 -10.75 14.56
CA VAL A 40 13.94 -11.07 13.13
C VAL A 40 13.52 -9.83 12.33
N GLU A 41 12.90 -8.85 13.00
CA GLU A 41 12.43 -7.60 12.40
C GLU A 41 13.57 -6.64 12.04
N LEU A 42 14.65 -6.62 12.84
CA LEU A 42 15.82 -5.77 12.59
C LEU A 42 16.54 -6.11 11.28
N PRO A 43 16.87 -7.38 10.94
CA PRO A 43 17.47 -7.75 9.65
C PRO A 43 16.54 -7.52 8.44
N ALA A 44 15.23 -7.73 8.60
CA ALA A 44 14.26 -7.51 7.52
C ALA A 44 14.18 -6.02 7.13
N ALA A 45 14.24 -5.13 8.13
CA ALA A 45 14.31 -3.69 7.91
C ALA A 45 15.68 -3.21 7.38
N SER A 46 16.76 -3.96 7.60
CA SER A 46 18.13 -3.51 7.30
C SER A 46 18.83 -4.20 6.13
N ILE A 47 18.34 -5.33 5.61
CA ILE A 47 19.05 -6.10 4.55
C ILE A 47 18.17 -6.42 3.32
N GLY A 48 16.84 -6.34 3.43
CA GLY A 48 15.91 -6.69 2.33
C GLY A 48 14.89 -5.63 1.92
N GLY A 49 14.78 -4.53 2.67
CA GLY A 49 13.71 -3.53 2.50
C GLY A 49 12.35 -4.07 2.95
N LEU A 50 11.57 -3.28 3.69
CA LEU A 50 10.21 -3.67 4.03
C LEU A 50 9.39 -3.85 2.75
N THR A 51 8.55 -4.89 2.72
CA THR A 51 7.54 -5.08 1.69
C THR A 51 6.18 -4.73 2.26
N ARG A 52 5.18 -4.61 1.38
CA ARG A 52 3.78 -4.41 1.77
C ARG A 52 3.30 -5.47 2.76
N GLU A 53 3.64 -6.74 2.50
CA GLU A 53 3.23 -7.88 3.32
C GLU A 53 3.87 -7.82 4.69
N THR A 54 5.20 -7.67 4.73
CA THR A 54 5.94 -7.64 6.00
C THR A 54 5.57 -6.43 6.84
N ALA A 55 5.38 -5.25 6.23
CA ALA A 55 4.87 -4.08 6.93
C ALA A 55 3.45 -4.28 7.47
N ALA A 56 2.56 -4.91 6.71
CA ALA A 56 1.20 -5.19 7.19
C ALA A 56 1.21 -6.17 8.37
N ASP A 57 2.08 -7.19 8.34
CA ASP A 57 2.20 -8.18 9.40
C ASP A 57 2.83 -7.59 10.66
N LEU A 58 3.88 -6.79 10.54
CA LEU A 58 4.47 -6.00 11.64
C LEU A 58 3.42 -5.16 12.37
N ILE A 59 2.58 -4.47 11.61
CA ILE A 59 1.55 -3.62 12.23
C ILE A 59 0.52 -4.50 12.92
N ARG A 60 0.03 -5.56 12.27
CA ARG A 60 -0.96 -6.49 12.88
C ARG A 60 -0.44 -7.16 14.15
N SER A 61 0.86 -7.41 14.26
CA SER A 61 1.50 -8.00 15.45
C SER A 61 1.83 -6.97 16.54
N GLY A 62 1.57 -5.67 16.32
CA GLY A 62 1.80 -4.61 17.30
C GLY A 62 3.17 -3.95 17.23
N HIS A 63 3.99 -4.30 16.23
CA HIS A 63 5.36 -3.82 16.03
C HIS A 63 5.43 -2.63 15.06
N VAL A 64 4.42 -1.76 15.06
CA VAL A 64 4.34 -0.60 14.14
C VAL A 64 5.53 0.35 14.24
N HIS A 65 6.19 0.44 15.39
CA HIS A 65 7.35 1.30 15.58
C HIS A 65 8.56 0.90 14.70
N ALA A 66 8.59 -0.34 14.19
CA ALA A 66 9.58 -0.77 13.21
C ALA A 66 9.47 -0.03 11.86
N LEU A 67 8.34 0.65 11.59
CA LEU A 67 8.16 1.47 10.39
C LEU A 67 8.70 2.91 10.55
N LEU A 68 9.16 3.31 11.73
CA LEU A 68 9.74 4.65 11.91
C LEU A 68 11.04 4.79 11.10
N GLY A 69 11.20 5.91 10.42
CA GLY A 69 12.32 6.18 9.52
C GLY A 69 12.17 5.58 8.12
N GLN A 70 11.05 4.92 7.83
CA GLN A 70 10.75 4.42 6.49
C GLN A 70 10.10 5.49 5.64
N ASP A 71 10.44 5.50 4.36
CA ASP A 71 9.87 6.43 3.39
C ASP A 71 8.47 5.99 2.96
N GLU A 72 7.57 6.96 2.71
CA GLU A 72 6.47 6.69 1.80
C GLU A 72 7.01 6.26 0.44
N SER A 73 6.33 5.31 -0.18
CA SER A 73 6.87 4.61 -1.34
C SER A 73 5.79 4.33 -2.38
N LEU A 74 6.17 3.63 -3.46
CA LEU A 74 5.20 3.22 -4.47
C LEU A 74 4.15 2.22 -3.96
N TRP A 75 4.40 1.56 -2.82
CA TRP A 75 3.49 0.59 -2.21
C TRP A 75 2.97 1.02 -0.83
N LEU A 76 3.54 2.05 -0.18
CA LEU A 76 3.14 2.53 1.14
C LEU A 76 2.64 3.96 1.10
N GLU A 77 1.45 4.19 1.64
CA GLU A 77 0.90 5.51 1.93
C GLU A 77 0.52 5.58 3.40
N VAL A 78 0.87 6.66 4.08
CA VAL A 78 0.45 6.87 5.45
C VAL A 78 -0.34 8.17 5.61
N LYS A 79 -1.20 8.20 6.62
CA LYS A 79 -1.95 9.40 6.99
C LYS A 79 -2.05 9.51 8.50
N ARG A 80 -1.80 10.73 9.00
CA ARG A 80 -1.90 11.04 10.42
C ARG A 80 -3.30 10.84 10.95
N GLU A 81 -4.33 11.27 10.20
CA GLU A 81 -5.71 11.29 10.66
C GLU A 81 -6.65 10.49 9.76
N HIS A 82 -7.80 10.11 10.31
CA HIS A 82 -8.87 9.49 9.53
C HIS A 82 -9.31 10.32 8.34
N TYR A 83 -9.62 9.64 7.24
CA TYR A 83 -10.35 10.25 6.14
C TYR A 83 -11.74 10.65 6.64
N PRO A 84 -12.22 11.88 6.36
CA PRO A 84 -13.54 12.35 6.80
C PRO A 84 -14.67 11.73 5.95
N VAL A 85 -14.82 10.40 6.00
CA VAL A 85 -15.71 9.58 5.15
C VAL A 85 -17.21 9.81 5.37
N LYS A 86 -17.58 10.70 6.31
CA LYS A 86 -18.94 11.24 6.41
C LYS A 86 -19.25 12.21 5.25
N GLN A 87 -18.22 12.89 4.76
CA GLN A 87 -18.31 13.85 3.65
C GLN A 87 -17.95 13.17 2.33
N LEU A 88 -18.58 13.58 1.23
CA LEU A 88 -18.27 13.05 -0.10
C LEU A 88 -16.78 13.18 -0.43
N ARG A 89 -16.18 14.34 -0.15
CA ARG A 89 -14.74 14.60 -0.35
C ARG A 89 -13.85 13.56 0.34
N GLY A 90 -14.16 13.20 1.58
CA GLY A 90 -13.40 12.18 2.31
C GLY A 90 -13.55 10.79 1.71
N LYS A 91 -14.75 10.44 1.22
CA LYS A 91 -15.00 9.16 0.53
C LYS A 91 -14.22 9.09 -0.78
N VAL A 92 -14.31 10.12 -1.62
CA VAL A 92 -13.60 10.20 -2.91
C VAL A 92 -12.09 10.18 -2.68
N ARG A 93 -11.57 10.89 -1.67
CA ARG A 93 -10.13 10.86 -1.36
C ARG A 93 -9.63 9.48 -0.94
N LEU A 94 -10.33 8.81 -0.03
CA LEU A 94 -9.99 7.45 0.38
C LEU A 94 -10.07 6.48 -0.82
N ALA A 95 -11.13 6.60 -1.62
CA ALA A 95 -11.32 5.78 -2.81
C ALA A 95 -10.23 6.01 -3.86
N GLY A 96 -9.82 7.26 -4.07
CA GLY A 96 -8.74 7.63 -4.97
C GLY A 96 -7.42 6.99 -4.59
N VAL A 97 -7.00 7.07 -3.33
CA VAL A 97 -5.75 6.43 -2.84
C VAL A 97 -5.79 4.91 -3.03
N VAL A 98 -6.91 4.26 -2.65
CA VAL A 98 -7.06 2.82 -2.84
C VAL A 98 -7.05 2.44 -4.33
N ALA A 99 -7.68 3.24 -5.19
CA ALA A 99 -7.68 3.01 -6.63
C ALA A 99 -6.30 3.21 -7.27
N GLN A 100 -5.47 4.14 -6.78
CA GLN A 100 -4.07 4.25 -7.24
C GLN A 100 -3.34 2.92 -7.06
N PHE A 101 -3.43 2.32 -5.86
CA PHE A 101 -2.79 1.04 -5.58
C PHE A 101 -3.42 -0.11 -6.35
N ALA A 102 -4.75 -0.17 -6.44
CA ALA A 102 -5.44 -1.22 -7.22
C ALA A 102 -5.11 -1.16 -8.72
N ASN A 103 -4.76 0.03 -9.24
CA ASN A 103 -4.37 0.22 -10.63
C ASN A 103 -2.88 0.00 -10.89
N SER A 104 -2.06 -0.02 -9.85
CA SER A 104 -0.62 -0.22 -9.95
C SER A 104 -0.23 -1.69 -9.82
N PRO A 105 0.79 -2.15 -10.56
CA PRO A 105 1.38 -3.46 -10.32
C PRO A 105 1.85 -3.58 -8.87
N GLY A 106 1.57 -4.72 -8.24
CA GLY A 106 2.03 -5.02 -6.90
C GLY A 106 1.17 -4.46 -5.78
N GLY A 107 0.09 -3.70 -6.06
CA GLY A 107 -0.86 -3.17 -5.06
C GLY A 107 -0.25 -2.20 -4.03
N GLY A 108 -0.79 -2.16 -2.80
CA GLY A 108 -0.25 -1.29 -1.75
C GLY A 108 -0.89 -1.41 -0.37
N LEU A 109 -0.37 -0.60 0.56
CA LEU A 109 -0.77 -0.51 1.96
C LEU A 109 -1.04 0.95 2.31
N VAL A 110 -2.23 1.22 2.84
CA VAL A 110 -2.55 2.50 3.46
C VAL A 110 -2.63 2.32 4.97
N VAL A 111 -1.90 3.13 5.71
CA VAL A 111 -1.92 3.14 7.18
C VAL A 111 -2.41 4.48 7.70
N VAL A 112 -3.48 4.47 8.49
CA VAL A 112 -3.96 5.65 9.21
C VAL A 112 -3.50 5.59 10.66
N GLY A 113 -3.00 6.72 11.16
CA GLY A 113 -2.43 6.88 12.49
C GLY A 113 -0.89 6.87 12.47
N LEU A 114 -0.27 7.22 11.36
CA LEU A 114 1.16 7.47 11.24
C LEU A 114 1.39 8.86 10.65
N GLU A 115 2.39 9.56 11.15
CA GLU A 115 2.78 10.88 10.68
C GLU A 115 4.08 10.80 9.88
N THR A 116 4.22 11.72 8.92
CA THR A 116 5.43 11.89 8.12
C THR A 116 5.98 13.28 8.27
N ARG A 117 7.28 13.38 8.01
CA ARG A 117 8.01 14.63 7.85
C ARG A 117 8.86 14.55 6.59
N LYS A 118 9.00 15.68 5.90
CA LYS A 118 9.93 15.78 4.77
C LYS A 118 11.37 15.76 5.23
N VAL A 119 12.14 14.81 4.72
CA VAL A 119 13.60 14.69 4.84
C VAL A 119 14.15 14.58 3.42
N ASP A 120 15.01 15.53 3.01
CA ASP A 120 15.60 15.58 1.66
C ASP A 120 14.60 15.46 0.50
N GLY A 121 13.38 15.98 0.71
CA GLY A 121 12.30 15.97 -0.29
C GLY A 121 11.43 14.71 -0.30
N VAL A 122 11.74 13.72 0.54
CA VAL A 122 10.97 12.47 0.71
C VAL A 122 10.16 12.54 2.00
N ASP A 123 8.92 12.05 1.96
CA ASP A 123 8.08 11.95 3.16
C ASP A 123 8.48 10.69 3.94
N VAL A 124 9.07 10.89 5.12
CA VAL A 124 9.58 9.82 6.00
C VAL A 124 8.69 9.70 7.22
N ILE A 125 8.31 8.48 7.60
CA ILE A 125 7.49 8.21 8.79
C ILE A 125 8.27 8.60 10.04
N ASP A 126 7.76 9.59 10.79
CA ASP A 126 8.48 10.17 11.92
C ASP A 126 7.77 9.94 13.27
N ALA A 127 6.47 9.60 13.27
CA ALA A 127 5.74 9.29 14.49
C ALA A 127 4.58 8.31 14.29
N VAL A 128 4.33 7.51 15.33
CA VAL A 128 3.10 6.73 15.48
C VAL A 128 2.07 7.60 16.20
N THR A 129 0.93 7.86 15.57
CA THR A 129 -0.14 8.73 16.05
C THR A 129 -1.49 7.99 16.10
N PRO A 130 -1.67 7.03 17.03
CA PRO A 130 -2.88 6.22 17.09
C PRO A 130 -4.14 7.08 17.21
N GLN A 131 -5.18 6.68 16.50
CA GLN A 131 -6.45 7.38 16.48
C GLN A 131 -7.36 6.95 17.64
N PRO A 132 -8.29 7.81 18.09
CA PRO A 132 -9.31 7.39 19.05
C PRO A 132 -10.10 6.18 18.53
N PRO A 133 -10.32 5.13 19.35
CA PRO A 133 -11.10 3.98 18.93
C PRO A 133 -12.54 4.39 18.55
N ASP A 134 -12.97 4.02 17.35
CA ASP A 134 -14.37 4.11 16.92
C ASP A 134 -14.78 2.78 16.27
N PRO A 135 -15.70 2.01 16.87
CA PRO A 135 -16.13 0.70 16.36
C PRO A 135 -16.77 0.80 14.95
N MET A 136 -17.18 2.00 14.54
CA MET A 136 -17.79 2.25 13.24
C MET A 136 -16.79 2.50 12.12
N THR A 137 -15.52 2.77 12.44
CA THR A 137 -14.51 3.20 11.46
C THR A 137 -14.39 2.20 10.32
N ARG A 138 -14.17 0.91 10.62
CA ARG A 138 -14.06 -0.14 9.61
C ARG A 138 -15.30 -0.19 8.71
N ARG A 139 -16.50 -0.17 9.31
CA ARG A 139 -17.76 -0.23 8.55
C ARG A 139 -17.92 0.96 7.61
N ARG A 140 -17.55 2.16 8.06
CA ARG A 140 -17.63 3.38 7.23
C ARG A 140 -16.62 3.36 6.09
N TYR A 141 -15.40 2.90 6.32
CA TYR A 141 -14.38 2.75 5.28
C TYR A 141 -14.81 1.72 4.23
N VAL A 142 -15.24 0.52 4.66
CA VAL A 142 -15.76 -0.52 3.74
C VAL A 142 -16.90 0.02 2.90
N LYS A 143 -17.86 0.73 3.53
CA LYS A 143 -18.97 1.33 2.79
C LYS A 143 -18.49 2.40 1.80
N ALA A 144 -17.60 3.30 2.21
CA ALA A 144 -17.07 4.33 1.33
C ALA A 144 -16.40 3.73 0.10
N LEU A 145 -15.55 2.72 0.27
CA LEU A 145 -14.85 2.05 -0.83
C LEU A 145 -15.82 1.28 -1.74
N LYS A 146 -16.75 0.51 -1.17
CA LYS A 146 -17.75 -0.23 -1.97
C LYS A 146 -18.66 0.67 -2.79
N ASP A 147 -19.02 1.83 -2.25
CA ASP A 147 -19.92 2.77 -2.93
C ASP A 147 -19.19 3.59 -4.02
N HIS A 148 -17.85 3.66 -3.99
CA HIS A 148 -17.07 4.58 -4.82
C HIS A 148 -16.03 3.93 -5.71
N ILE A 149 -15.65 2.64 -5.56
CA ILE A 149 -14.67 1.97 -6.43
C ILE A 149 -15.33 0.86 -7.24
N PHE A 150 -15.09 0.88 -8.56
CA PHE A 150 -15.68 -0.07 -9.51
C PHE A 150 -14.67 -0.54 -10.58
N PRO A 151 -14.45 -1.86 -10.75
CA PRO A 151 -14.89 -2.92 -9.84
C PRO A 151 -14.27 -2.76 -8.44
N PRO A 152 -14.91 -3.27 -7.38
CA PRO A 152 -14.27 -3.34 -6.06
C PRO A 152 -12.99 -4.17 -6.14
N PRO A 153 -11.84 -3.70 -5.60
CA PRO A 153 -10.61 -4.47 -5.63
C PRO A 153 -10.77 -5.81 -4.90
N GLU A 154 -10.37 -6.90 -5.56
CA GLU A 154 -10.43 -8.24 -4.98
C GLU A 154 -9.40 -8.37 -3.85
N GLY A 155 -9.75 -9.13 -2.80
CA GLY A 155 -8.85 -9.37 -1.67
C GLY A 155 -8.52 -8.14 -0.81
N LEU A 156 -9.14 -6.98 -1.05
CA LEU A 156 -8.97 -5.80 -0.21
C LEU A 156 -9.40 -6.09 1.22
N THR A 157 -8.52 -5.82 2.19
CA THR A 157 -8.83 -5.98 3.61
C THR A 157 -8.69 -4.67 4.36
N ILE A 158 -9.56 -4.48 5.36
CA ILE A 158 -9.49 -3.36 6.29
C ILE A 158 -9.45 -3.91 7.71
N ALA A 159 -8.37 -3.61 8.42
CA ALA A 159 -8.14 -4.00 9.80
C ALA A 159 -8.07 -2.75 10.69
N VAL A 160 -8.54 -2.90 11.93
CA VAL A 160 -8.34 -1.91 13.00
C VAL A 160 -7.44 -2.59 14.02
N VAL A 161 -6.25 -2.03 14.23
CA VAL A 161 -5.21 -2.62 15.08
C VAL A 161 -5.06 -1.74 16.31
N HIS A 162 -5.02 -2.35 17.50
CA HIS A 162 -4.81 -1.61 18.75
C HIS A 162 -3.32 -1.35 18.95
N VAL A 163 -3.01 -0.15 19.43
CA VAL A 163 -1.69 0.24 19.90
C VAL A 163 -1.84 0.59 21.36
N ASP A 164 -1.11 -0.08 22.23
CA ASP A 164 -1.22 0.11 23.68
C ASP A 164 -0.25 1.17 24.20
N GLN A 165 0.90 1.33 23.53
CA GLN A 165 1.99 2.22 23.94
C GLN A 165 2.68 2.87 22.73
N PRO A 166 3.33 4.04 22.91
CA PRO A 166 3.35 4.86 24.13
C PRO A 166 2.03 5.62 24.36
N THR A 167 1.24 5.83 23.30
CA THR A 167 -0.10 6.43 23.37
C THR A 167 -1.14 5.38 22.96
N PRO A 168 -2.14 5.07 23.79
CA PRO A 168 -3.14 4.09 23.45
C PRO A 168 -4.10 4.60 22.37
N GLY A 169 -4.48 3.73 21.44
CA GLY A 169 -5.44 4.04 20.39
C GLY A 169 -5.51 2.94 19.34
N VAL A 170 -5.91 3.31 18.12
CA VAL A 170 -6.00 2.38 16.99
C VAL A 170 -5.34 2.91 15.72
N LEU A 171 -4.81 1.99 14.93
CA LEU A 171 -4.42 2.20 13.54
C LEU A 171 -5.45 1.57 12.61
N VAL A 172 -5.62 2.15 11.43
CA VAL A 172 -6.41 1.51 10.37
C VAL A 172 -5.49 1.10 9.24
N LEU A 173 -5.48 -0.19 8.96
CA LEU A 173 -4.79 -0.76 7.82
C LEU A 173 -5.79 -1.00 6.70
N VAL A 174 -5.50 -0.46 5.51
CA VAL A 174 -6.15 -0.87 4.27
C VAL A 174 -5.08 -1.55 3.43
N PHE A 175 -5.20 -2.87 3.29
CA PHE A 175 -4.29 -3.67 2.46
C PHE A 175 -4.96 -3.94 1.12
N ILE A 176 -4.30 -3.53 0.05
CA ILE A 176 -4.75 -3.64 -1.34
C ILE A 176 -3.80 -4.63 -2.03
N PRO A 177 -4.22 -5.87 -2.34
CA PRO A 177 -3.38 -6.81 -3.06
C PRO A 177 -3.20 -6.39 -4.53
N ASP A 178 -2.23 -6.99 -5.21
CA ASP A 178 -2.09 -6.84 -6.66
C ASP A 178 -3.36 -7.31 -7.38
N GLN A 179 -3.77 -6.59 -8.41
CA GLN A 179 -5.02 -6.86 -9.12
C GLN A 179 -4.74 -7.49 -10.49
N PRO A 180 -5.50 -8.54 -10.86
CA PRO A 180 -5.47 -9.09 -12.22
C PRO A 180 -5.61 -7.98 -13.26
N GLU A 181 -4.89 -8.08 -14.38
CA GLU A 181 -4.96 -7.09 -15.46
C GLU A 181 -6.39 -6.87 -15.97
N GLN A 182 -7.21 -7.93 -15.96
CA GLN A 182 -8.60 -7.91 -16.41
C GLN A 182 -9.52 -7.06 -15.52
N LEU A 183 -9.13 -6.81 -14.27
CA LEU A 183 -9.89 -5.98 -13.33
C LEU A 183 -9.38 -4.53 -13.29
N ARG A 184 -8.28 -4.23 -14.01
CA ARG A 184 -7.73 -2.88 -14.13
C ARG A 184 -8.27 -2.17 -15.39
N PRO A 185 -8.53 -0.86 -15.33
CA PRO A 185 -8.44 -0.01 -14.14
C PRO A 185 -9.71 -0.07 -13.26
N SER A 186 -9.53 0.00 -11.95
CA SER A 186 -10.51 0.45 -10.99
C SER A 186 -10.84 1.93 -11.19
N LEU A 187 -12.13 2.21 -11.34
CA LEU A 187 -12.73 3.53 -11.48
C LEU A 187 -13.19 4.04 -10.11
N VAL A 188 -13.09 5.35 -9.90
CA VAL A 188 -13.67 6.03 -8.75
C VAL A 188 -14.89 6.83 -9.20
N HIS A 189 -16.02 6.60 -8.53
CA HIS A 189 -17.22 7.44 -8.68
C HIS A 189 -17.04 8.71 -7.83
N GLY A 190 -17.15 9.85 -8.50
CA GLY A 190 -16.84 11.17 -7.99
C GLY A 190 -15.41 11.60 -8.29
N ALA A 191 -15.20 12.91 -8.36
CA ALA A 191 -13.90 13.54 -8.54
C ALA A 191 -13.72 14.69 -7.54
N ILE A 192 -12.48 15.11 -7.29
CA ILE A 192 -12.20 16.36 -6.58
C ILE A 192 -11.72 17.36 -7.63
N VAL A 193 -12.49 18.42 -7.87
CA VAL A 193 -12.22 19.48 -8.85
C VAL A 193 -12.21 20.81 -8.09
N ASP A 194 -11.14 21.60 -8.24
CA ASP A 194 -10.95 22.87 -7.53
C ASP A 194 -11.16 22.77 -6.00
N GLY A 195 -10.78 21.62 -5.43
CA GLY A 195 -10.91 21.34 -4.00
C GLY A 195 -12.29 20.83 -3.56
N GLU A 196 -13.29 20.87 -4.43
CA GLU A 196 -14.66 20.41 -4.17
C GLU A 196 -14.93 19.01 -4.74
N ALA A 197 -15.75 18.23 -4.02
CA ALA A 197 -16.10 16.89 -4.48
C ALA A 197 -17.35 16.91 -5.37
N GLN A 198 -17.21 16.42 -6.59
CA GLN A 198 -18.28 16.37 -7.58
C GLN A 198 -18.70 14.91 -7.79
N GLY A 199 -19.96 14.59 -7.49
CA GLY A 199 -20.47 13.21 -7.55
C GLY A 199 -20.74 12.68 -8.96
N ALA A 200 -20.95 13.55 -9.95
CA ALA A 200 -21.36 13.13 -11.30
C ALA A 200 -20.21 12.62 -12.18
N PHE A 201 -18.97 12.69 -11.71
CA PHE A 201 -17.78 12.36 -12.49
C PHE A 201 -17.29 10.94 -12.22
N ILE A 202 -16.50 10.41 -13.15
CA ILE A 202 -15.74 9.18 -12.94
C ILE A 202 -14.27 9.54 -13.12
N SER A 203 -13.41 8.99 -12.26
CA SER A 203 -11.97 9.23 -12.28
C SER A 203 -11.19 7.92 -12.30
N ILE A 204 -10.08 7.90 -13.04
CA ILE A 204 -9.09 6.83 -12.99
C ILE A 204 -7.87 7.39 -12.27
N TYR A 205 -7.49 6.75 -11.17
CA TYR A 205 -6.33 7.14 -10.40
C TYR A 205 -5.13 6.25 -10.74
N ARG A 206 -3.94 6.84 -10.90
CA ARG A 206 -2.68 6.13 -11.16
C ARG A 206 -1.63 6.55 -10.12
N ARG A 207 -0.75 5.63 -9.73
CA ARG A 207 0.33 5.95 -8.78
C ARG A 207 1.42 6.77 -9.48
N GLY A 208 1.96 7.76 -8.77
CA GLY A 208 2.97 8.70 -9.31
C GLY A 208 2.39 10.03 -9.78
N ASP A 209 1.07 10.10 -9.93
CA ASP A 209 0.38 11.35 -10.25
C ASP A 209 -0.19 11.95 -8.95
N SER A 210 0.19 13.20 -8.65
CA SER A 210 -0.33 13.95 -7.48
C SER A 210 -1.83 14.27 -7.61
N GLU A 211 -2.38 14.11 -8.81
CA GLU A 211 -3.80 14.27 -9.14
C GLU A 211 -4.30 13.05 -9.92
N ALA A 212 -5.62 12.80 -9.90
CA ALA A 212 -6.20 11.79 -10.78
C ALA A 212 -5.87 12.15 -12.23
N VAL A 213 -5.06 11.36 -12.93
CA VAL A 213 -4.92 11.54 -14.37
C VAL A 213 -6.29 11.26 -14.97
N ALA A 214 -6.91 12.32 -15.47
CA ALA A 214 -8.05 12.22 -16.36
C ALA A 214 -7.57 11.41 -17.57
N THR A 215 -7.75 10.08 -17.52
CA THR A 215 -7.71 9.27 -18.73
C THR A 215 -8.68 9.96 -19.68
N SER A 216 -8.18 10.41 -20.82
CA SER A 216 -8.96 11.31 -21.66
C SER A 216 -10.31 10.66 -21.99
N PRO A 217 -11.41 11.42 -22.04
CA PRO A 217 -12.71 10.87 -22.44
C PRO A 217 -12.63 10.06 -23.74
N ALA A 218 -11.74 10.45 -24.66
CA ALA A 218 -11.45 9.72 -25.89
C ALA A 218 -10.87 8.33 -25.63
N ALA A 219 -9.90 8.18 -24.72
CA ALA A 219 -9.32 6.89 -24.36
C ALA A 219 -10.36 5.97 -23.71
N ILE A 220 -11.16 6.49 -22.77
CA ILE A 220 -12.27 5.74 -22.14
C ILE A 220 -13.27 5.29 -23.21
N HIS A 221 -13.71 6.21 -24.07
CA HIS A 221 -14.65 5.91 -25.15
C HIS A 221 -14.10 4.86 -26.11
N SER A 222 -12.80 4.93 -26.45
CA SER A 222 -12.15 3.98 -27.36
C SER A 222 -12.16 2.57 -26.81
N THR A 223 -11.83 2.39 -25.52
CA THR A 223 -11.90 1.08 -24.85
C THR A 223 -13.32 0.54 -24.80
N LEU A 224 -14.31 1.39 -24.47
CA LEU A 224 -15.73 0.98 -24.46
C LEU A 224 -16.24 0.59 -25.85
N ALA A 225 -15.87 1.35 -26.89
CA ALA A 225 -16.25 1.07 -28.26
C ALA A 225 -15.64 -0.24 -28.76
N ALA A 226 -14.35 -0.48 -28.48
CA ALA A 226 -13.66 -1.72 -28.81
C ALA A 226 -14.30 -2.93 -28.11
N GLY A 227 -14.56 -2.83 -26.80
CA GLY A 227 -15.24 -3.88 -26.03
C GLY A 227 -16.64 -4.20 -26.58
N ARG A 228 -17.45 -3.18 -26.89
CA ARG A 228 -18.76 -3.35 -27.54
C ARG A 228 -18.66 -4.05 -28.89
N ALA A 229 -17.65 -3.70 -29.70
CA ALA A 229 -17.45 -4.30 -31.01
C ALA A 229 -17.06 -5.79 -30.91
N LEU A 230 -16.19 -6.14 -29.97
CA LEU A 230 -15.80 -7.53 -29.69
C LEU A 230 -16.98 -8.37 -29.19
N LEU A 231 -17.74 -7.85 -28.21
CA LEU A 231 -18.92 -8.53 -27.66
C LEU A 231 -20.01 -8.76 -28.72
N ARG A 232 -20.22 -7.81 -29.65
CA ARG A 232 -21.16 -8.00 -30.78
C ARG A 232 -20.75 -9.12 -31.73
N ARG A 233 -19.46 -9.43 -31.83
CA ARG A 233 -18.92 -10.46 -32.74
C ARG A 233 -18.75 -11.83 -32.06
N GLY A 234 -19.11 -11.97 -30.78
CA GLY A 234 -19.13 -13.26 -30.06
C GLY A 234 -17.76 -13.89 -29.78
N GLN A 235 -16.65 -13.17 -30.00
CA GLN A 235 -15.30 -13.66 -29.73
C GLN A 235 -14.80 -13.13 -28.40
N ILE A 236 -15.17 -13.81 -27.31
CA ILE A 236 -14.42 -13.73 -26.05
C ILE A 236 -13.32 -14.78 -26.18
N PRO A 237 -12.02 -14.45 -26.07
CA PRO A 237 -10.98 -15.47 -26.00
C PRO A 237 -11.25 -16.35 -24.79
N THR A 238 -11.67 -17.59 -25.02
CA THR A 238 -11.80 -18.57 -23.94
C THR A 238 -10.42 -18.79 -23.37
N SER A 239 -10.21 -18.46 -22.09
CA SER A 239 -8.97 -18.73 -21.37
C SER A 239 -8.56 -20.19 -21.58
N ALA A 240 -7.29 -20.38 -21.90
CA ALA A 240 -6.63 -21.61 -22.32
C ALA A 240 -7.24 -22.89 -21.72
N LYS A 241 -7.66 -23.81 -22.59
CA LYS A 241 -7.69 -25.22 -22.23
C LYS A 241 -6.28 -25.63 -21.85
N GLU A 242 -6.15 -26.14 -20.63
CA GLU A 242 -5.13 -27.10 -20.26
C GLU A 242 -5.08 -28.19 -21.35
N GLU A 243 -4.02 -28.19 -22.15
CA GLU A 243 -3.62 -29.40 -22.87
C GLU A 243 -2.35 -29.92 -22.20
N SER A 244 -2.63 -30.79 -21.23
CA SER A 244 -1.79 -31.93 -20.89
C SER A 244 -1.42 -32.68 -22.17
N SER A 245 -0.12 -32.82 -22.41
CA SER A 245 0.53 -34.02 -22.97
C SER A 245 2.00 -33.98 -22.64
#